data_AF-A0A9D2MWN7-F1
#
_entry.id   AF-A0A9D2MWN7-F1
#
_cell.length_a   1.000
_cell.length_b   1.000
_cell.length_c   1.000
_cell.angle_alpha   90.00
_cell.angle_beta   90.00
_cell.angle_gamma   90.00
#
_symmetry.space_group_name_H-M   'P 1'
#
loop_
_entity.id
_entity.type
_entity.pdbx_description
1 polymer ?
#
loop_
_entity_poly.entity_id
_entity_poly.type
_entity_poly.pdbx_seq_one_letter_code
_entity_poly.pdbx_strand_id
1 'polypeptide(L)'
;MDCGERKLLREKKRIVIKIGSSSLTHPETGRLNLLKIEKLIRVLSDLRGEGKDVVLVSSGAIAAGRQALGYHRKPDSLAQKQAFAAVGQARLMMVYQKLFSEYNQATAQVLLTKDTMVNDSSRYNAQNTFDELLRLGVIPIVNENDTVSTSEIPYVDSFGDNDRLSAIVAALIGADLLILLSDIDGLYTDDPRRNSGASFIRLVPEITPQLLEMGKATAGSSVGTGGMSAKLEAARIATDSGADMVIANGDQVEVIMDIMAGVDKGTLFLAHPNLDFDLMHYLNNEY
;
A
#
# COMPACT_ATOMS: atom_id res chain seq x y z
N MET A 1 -23.14 11.79 10.86
CA MET A 1 -22.12 12.81 11.19
C MET A 1 -20.80 12.36 10.53
N ASP A 2 -20.76 12.27 9.19
CA ASP A 2 -19.63 11.68 8.43
C ASP A 2 -19.14 12.62 7.29
N CYS A 3 -19.92 13.67 6.99
CA CYS A 3 -19.63 14.58 5.88
C CYS A 3 -18.60 15.66 6.26
N GLY A 4 -18.27 15.83 7.54
CA GLY A 4 -17.32 16.85 8.00
C GLY A 4 -15.89 16.38 7.88
N GLU A 5 -15.64 15.17 8.37
CA GLU A 5 -14.36 14.49 8.46
C GLU A 5 -13.79 14.23 7.06
N ARG A 6 -14.60 13.67 6.16
CA ARG A 6 -14.19 13.41 4.76
C ARG A 6 -13.85 14.67 3.97
N LYS A 7 -14.41 15.83 4.31
CA LYS A 7 -14.04 17.09 3.63
C LYS A 7 -12.58 17.48 3.89
N LEU A 8 -12.02 17.09 5.04
CA LEU A 8 -10.63 17.35 5.38
C LEU A 8 -9.65 16.60 4.45
N LEU A 9 -10.10 15.54 3.77
CA LEU A 9 -9.27 14.81 2.80
C LEU A 9 -8.81 15.69 1.62
N ARG A 10 -9.57 16.74 1.28
CA ARG A 10 -9.22 17.70 0.21
C ARG A 10 -7.92 18.46 0.52
N GLU A 11 -7.70 18.73 1.81
CA GLU A 11 -6.57 19.52 2.29
C GLU A 11 -5.28 18.72 2.40
N LYS A 12 -5.36 17.38 2.35
CA LYS A 12 -4.21 16.47 2.44
C LYS A 12 -3.23 16.72 1.29
N LYS A 13 -1.93 16.85 1.63
CA LYS A 13 -0.86 17.25 0.71
C LYS A 13 0.06 16.09 0.36
N ARG A 14 0.49 15.31 1.35
CA ARG A 14 1.39 14.16 1.16
C ARG A 14 0.62 12.86 1.27
N ILE A 15 0.55 12.13 0.17
CA ILE A 15 -0.36 10.99 0.01
C ILE A 15 0.44 9.76 -0.40
N VAL A 16 0.28 8.69 0.37
CA VAL A 16 0.76 7.35 -0.01
C VAL A 16 -0.42 6.57 -0.58
N ILE A 17 -0.23 5.98 -1.75
CA ILE A 17 -1.23 5.13 -2.41
C ILE A 17 -0.65 3.75 -2.57
N LYS A 18 -1.31 2.74 -2.03
CA LYS A 18 -0.92 1.34 -2.18
C LYS A 18 -1.83 0.64 -3.16
N ILE A 19 -1.25 -0.12 -4.08
CA ILE A 19 -1.99 -0.99 -4.98
C ILE A 19 -1.45 -2.42 -4.96
N GLY A 20 -2.35 -3.38 -4.74
CA GLY A 20 -2.03 -4.80 -4.65
C GLY A 20 -1.81 -5.48 -6.00
N SER A 21 -1.17 -6.66 -5.98
CA SER A 21 -0.83 -7.43 -7.19
C SER A 21 -2.05 -7.92 -7.96
N SER A 22 -3.15 -8.23 -7.26
CA SER A 22 -4.44 -8.60 -7.86
C SER A 22 -5.05 -7.46 -8.68
N SER A 23 -4.80 -6.21 -8.28
CA SER A 23 -5.25 -5.04 -9.05
C SER A 23 -4.33 -4.75 -10.24
N LEU A 24 -3.07 -5.17 -10.20
CA LEU A 24 -2.11 -4.88 -11.28
C LEU A 24 -2.02 -5.96 -12.35
N THR A 25 -2.70 -7.09 -12.18
CA THR A 25 -2.63 -8.23 -13.12
C THR A 25 -4.01 -8.73 -13.54
N HIS A 26 -4.09 -9.34 -14.71
CA HIS A 26 -5.26 -10.08 -15.14
C HIS A 26 -5.28 -11.46 -14.45
N PRO A 27 -6.35 -11.82 -13.70
CA PRO A 27 -6.40 -13.07 -12.94
C PRO A 27 -6.15 -14.32 -13.79
N GLU A 28 -6.64 -14.34 -15.03
CA GLU A 28 -6.61 -15.51 -15.91
C GLU A 28 -5.23 -15.77 -16.50
N THR A 29 -4.46 -14.71 -16.76
CA THR A 29 -3.19 -14.79 -17.48
C THR A 29 -1.97 -14.44 -16.63
N GLY A 30 -2.18 -13.76 -15.49
CA GLY A 30 -1.13 -13.16 -14.67
C GLY A 30 -0.37 -12.02 -15.35
N ARG A 31 -0.79 -11.59 -16.56
CA ARG A 31 -0.18 -10.46 -17.27
C ARG A 31 -0.53 -9.14 -16.58
N LEU A 32 0.35 -8.16 -16.69
CA LEU A 32 0.07 -6.80 -16.22
C LEU A 32 -1.20 -6.24 -16.88
N ASN A 33 -2.08 -5.66 -16.07
CA ASN A 33 -3.28 -4.98 -16.53
C ASN A 33 -2.93 -3.55 -16.94
N LEU A 34 -2.47 -3.39 -18.17
CA LEU A 34 -1.98 -2.11 -18.68
C LEU A 34 -3.07 -1.01 -18.66
N LEU A 35 -4.33 -1.37 -18.90
CA LEU A 35 -5.45 -0.41 -18.85
C LEU A 35 -5.60 0.19 -17.45
N LYS A 36 -5.56 -0.66 -16.41
CA LYS A 36 -5.69 -0.21 -15.03
C LYS A 36 -4.45 0.57 -14.57
N ILE A 37 -3.25 0.13 -14.99
CA ILE A 37 -1.99 0.84 -14.71
C ILE A 37 -1.99 2.24 -15.36
N GLU A 38 -2.41 2.36 -16.63
CA GLU A 38 -2.48 3.64 -17.34
C GLU A 38 -3.45 4.61 -16.64
N LYS A 39 -4.64 4.13 -16.26
CA LYS A 39 -5.62 4.93 -15.49
C LYS A 39 -5.05 5.39 -14.15
N LEU A 40 -4.37 4.50 -13.42
CA LEU A 40 -3.74 4.83 -12.16
C LEU A 40 -2.70 5.93 -12.36
N ILE A 41 -1.80 5.77 -13.33
CA ILE A 41 -0.73 6.72 -13.63
C ILE A 41 -1.30 8.10 -13.97
N ARG A 42 -2.39 8.15 -14.74
CA ARG A 42 -3.08 9.41 -15.03
C ARG A 42 -3.58 10.08 -13.75
N VAL A 43 -4.24 9.33 -12.87
CA VAL A 43 -4.72 9.83 -11.57
C VAL A 43 -3.57 10.34 -10.70
N LEU A 44 -2.48 9.58 -10.59
CA LEU A 44 -1.32 9.98 -9.78
C LEU A 44 -0.63 11.24 -10.33
N SER A 45 -0.53 11.34 -11.67
CA SER A 45 0.05 12.50 -12.34
C SER A 45 -0.83 13.74 -12.19
N ASP A 46 -2.16 13.57 -12.24
CA ASP A 46 -3.13 14.66 -12.04
C ASP A 46 -3.07 15.20 -10.60
N LEU A 47 -3.04 14.32 -9.59
CA LEU A 47 -2.81 14.72 -8.19
C LEU A 47 -1.49 15.48 -8.02
N ARG A 48 -0.42 15.06 -8.72
CA ARG A 48 0.84 15.82 -8.71
C ARG A 48 0.68 17.18 -9.38
N GLY A 49 -0.08 17.26 -10.48
CA GLY A 49 -0.47 18.51 -11.15
C GLY A 49 -1.27 19.46 -10.26
N GLU A 50 -2.05 18.94 -9.32
CA GLU A 50 -2.73 19.72 -8.26
C GLU A 50 -1.78 20.20 -7.14
N GLY A 51 -0.48 19.88 -7.22
CA GLY A 51 0.53 20.27 -6.25
C GLY A 51 0.63 19.37 -5.02
N LYS A 52 0.11 18.12 -5.09
CA LYS A 52 0.22 17.14 -4.02
C LYS A 52 1.51 16.34 -4.14
N ASP A 53 2.09 15.94 -3.01
CA ASP A 53 3.20 14.99 -2.93
C ASP A 53 2.61 13.58 -2.97
N VAL A 54 2.99 12.77 -3.96
CA VAL A 54 2.39 11.45 -4.19
C VAL A 54 3.48 10.37 -4.17
N VAL A 55 3.26 9.33 -3.36
CA VAL A 55 4.10 8.13 -3.31
C VAL A 55 3.25 6.91 -3.64
N LEU A 56 3.73 6.09 -4.57
CA LEU A 56 3.06 4.84 -4.95
C LEU A 56 3.78 3.66 -4.31
N VAL A 57 3.07 2.85 -3.52
CA VAL A 57 3.55 1.56 -3.03
C VAL A 57 2.91 0.46 -3.88
N SER A 58 3.72 -0.16 -4.75
CA SER A 58 3.23 -1.10 -5.76
C SER A 58 3.63 -2.52 -5.41
N SER A 59 2.71 -3.48 -5.56
CA SER A 59 3.05 -4.91 -5.63
C SER A 59 3.25 -5.37 -7.08
N GLY A 60 3.38 -6.68 -7.30
CA GLY A 60 3.24 -7.29 -8.64
C GLY A 60 4.56 -7.69 -9.31
N ALA A 61 5.72 -7.39 -8.72
CA ALA A 61 7.03 -7.77 -9.24
C ALA A 61 7.12 -9.28 -9.53
N ILE A 62 6.84 -10.14 -8.54
CA ILE A 62 6.88 -11.60 -8.73
C ILE A 62 5.95 -12.08 -9.85
N ALA A 63 4.74 -11.50 -9.96
CA ALA A 63 3.79 -11.85 -11.02
C ALA A 63 4.31 -11.44 -12.40
N ALA A 64 4.85 -10.22 -12.52
CA ALA A 64 5.47 -9.73 -13.74
C ALA A 64 6.68 -10.60 -14.16
N GLY A 65 7.50 -11.04 -13.20
CA GLY A 65 8.66 -11.90 -13.46
C GLY A 65 8.30 -13.32 -13.88
N ARG A 66 7.27 -13.89 -13.26
CA ARG A 66 6.70 -15.18 -13.71
C ARG A 66 6.25 -15.11 -15.15
N GLN A 67 5.46 -14.10 -15.48
CA GLN A 67 4.98 -13.87 -16.85
C GLN A 67 6.12 -13.61 -17.82
N ALA A 68 7.15 -12.88 -17.37
CA ALA A 68 8.33 -12.57 -18.15
C ALA A 68 9.13 -13.79 -18.58
N LEU A 69 9.22 -14.77 -17.70
CA LEU A 69 10.02 -15.97 -17.86
C LEU A 69 9.19 -17.16 -18.39
N GLY A 70 7.89 -16.97 -18.65
CA GLY A 70 7.01 -18.03 -19.14
C GLY A 70 6.57 -19.04 -18.06
N TYR A 71 6.63 -18.66 -16.78
CA TYR A 71 6.21 -19.52 -15.67
C TYR A 71 4.77 -19.24 -15.26
N HIS A 72 3.89 -20.23 -15.45
CA HIS A 72 2.47 -20.10 -15.08
C HIS A 72 2.15 -20.54 -13.65
N ARG A 73 3.05 -21.29 -12.99
CA ARG A 73 2.90 -21.72 -11.58
C ARG A 73 3.50 -20.70 -10.61
N LYS A 74 3.01 -20.69 -9.37
CA LYS A 74 3.61 -19.92 -8.27
C LYS A 74 5.04 -20.41 -8.01
N PRO A 75 5.94 -19.56 -7.47
CA PRO A 75 7.27 -20.01 -7.11
C PRO A 75 7.18 -21.08 -6.01
N ASP A 76 7.94 -22.15 -6.17
CA ASP A 76 7.98 -23.31 -5.27
C ASP A 76 9.13 -23.19 -4.24
N SER A 77 10.01 -22.19 -4.40
CA SER A 77 11.13 -21.92 -3.48
C SER A 77 11.37 -20.43 -3.32
N LEU A 78 12.05 -20.05 -2.22
CA LEU A 78 12.48 -18.67 -1.98
C LEU A 78 13.37 -18.17 -3.12
N ALA A 79 14.37 -18.95 -3.53
CA ALA A 79 15.26 -18.59 -4.63
C ALA A 79 14.50 -18.30 -5.94
N GLN A 80 13.49 -19.11 -6.25
CA GLN A 80 12.66 -18.89 -7.43
C GLN A 80 11.81 -17.62 -7.29
N LYS A 81 11.25 -17.36 -6.11
CA LYS A 81 10.50 -16.14 -5.83
C LYS A 81 11.37 -14.89 -5.97
N GLN A 82 12.57 -14.91 -5.41
CA GLN A 82 13.55 -13.83 -5.52
C GLN A 82 13.98 -13.58 -6.97
N ALA A 83 14.25 -14.65 -7.73
CA ALA A 83 14.56 -14.54 -9.16
C ALA A 83 13.41 -13.93 -9.96
N PHE A 84 12.17 -14.35 -9.68
CA PHE A 84 10.98 -13.76 -10.31
C PHE A 84 10.81 -12.29 -9.91
N ALA A 85 10.99 -11.95 -8.64
CA ALA A 85 10.91 -10.57 -8.19
C ALA A 85 11.98 -9.69 -8.86
N ALA A 86 13.23 -10.15 -8.95
CA ALA A 86 14.32 -9.40 -9.60
C ALA A 86 14.00 -9.09 -11.08
N VAL A 87 13.59 -10.11 -11.85
CA VAL A 87 13.20 -9.91 -13.27
C VAL A 87 11.96 -9.04 -13.39
N GLY A 88 10.96 -9.30 -12.56
CA GLY A 88 9.67 -8.64 -12.65
C GLY A 88 9.67 -7.20 -12.15
N GLN A 89 10.50 -6.87 -11.16
CA GLN A 89 10.68 -5.51 -10.66
C GLN A 89 11.26 -4.60 -11.74
N ALA A 90 12.27 -5.07 -12.49
CA ALA A 90 12.81 -4.34 -13.63
C ALA A 90 11.73 -4.08 -14.70
N ARG A 91 10.89 -5.08 -14.99
CA ARG A 91 9.78 -4.93 -15.94
C ARG A 91 8.69 -3.98 -15.45
N LEU A 92 8.33 -4.07 -14.18
CA LEU A 92 7.31 -3.22 -13.58
C LEU A 92 7.75 -1.75 -13.64
N MET A 93 9.00 -1.46 -13.30
CA MET A 93 9.55 -0.10 -13.42
C MET A 93 9.61 0.39 -14.85
N MET A 94 10.00 -0.45 -15.82
CA MET A 94 9.97 -0.07 -17.23
C MET A 94 8.56 0.35 -17.66
N VAL A 95 7.53 -0.42 -17.28
CA VAL A 95 6.13 -0.11 -17.60
C VAL A 95 5.69 1.20 -16.95
N TYR A 96 5.96 1.39 -15.66
CA TYR A 96 5.64 2.64 -14.98
C TYR A 96 6.35 3.83 -15.64
N GLN A 97 7.68 3.78 -15.80
CA GLN A 97 8.46 4.87 -16.39
C GLN A 97 7.97 5.24 -17.79
N LYS A 98 7.68 4.24 -18.64
CA LYS A 98 7.16 4.47 -19.99
C LYS A 98 5.81 5.17 -19.98
N LEU A 99 4.89 4.76 -19.11
CA LEU A 99 3.56 5.34 -19.07
C LEU A 99 3.54 6.72 -18.39
N PHE A 100 4.35 6.92 -17.34
CA PHE A 100 4.50 8.22 -16.70
C PHE A 100 5.17 9.26 -17.63
N SER A 101 6.06 8.83 -18.54
CA SER A 101 6.70 9.76 -19.50
C SER A 101 5.72 10.41 -20.47
N GLU A 102 4.56 9.77 -20.75
CA GLU A 102 3.50 10.38 -21.57
C GLU A 102 2.91 11.65 -20.91
N TYR A 103 3.03 11.77 -19.59
CA TYR A 103 2.60 12.93 -18.80
C TYR A 103 3.75 13.84 -18.38
N ASN A 104 4.97 13.63 -18.92
CA ASN A 104 6.21 14.30 -18.48
C ASN A 104 6.48 14.19 -16.96
N GLN A 105 5.95 13.13 -16.32
CA GLN A 105 6.08 12.93 -14.89
C GLN A 105 7.29 12.05 -14.58
N ALA A 106 8.26 12.59 -13.86
CA ALA A 106 9.43 11.82 -13.42
C ALA A 106 9.03 10.81 -12.33
N THR A 107 9.65 9.63 -12.36
CA THR A 107 9.49 8.60 -11.31
C THR A 107 10.83 8.08 -10.85
N ALA A 108 10.89 7.62 -9.60
CA ALA A 108 12.07 7.00 -9.01
C ALA A 108 11.69 5.67 -8.37
N GLN A 109 12.55 4.66 -8.55
CA GLN A 109 12.41 3.40 -7.84
C GLN A 109 12.98 3.55 -6.43
N VAL A 110 12.24 3.07 -5.43
CA VAL A 110 12.75 2.89 -4.06
C VAL A 110 12.46 1.46 -3.62
N LEU A 111 13.50 0.73 -3.21
CA LEU A 111 13.38 -0.63 -2.70
C LEU A 111 13.75 -0.65 -1.22
N LEU A 112 12.85 -1.16 -0.38
CA LEU A 112 13.02 -1.18 1.08
C LEU A 112 12.93 -2.60 1.63
N THR A 113 13.51 -2.83 2.80
CA THR A 113 13.39 -4.08 3.57
C THR A 113 13.12 -3.77 5.04
N LYS A 114 12.74 -4.78 5.83
CA LYS A 114 12.69 -4.67 7.31
C LYS A 114 14.01 -4.11 7.85
N ASP A 115 15.13 -4.69 7.42
CA ASP A 115 16.48 -4.30 7.85
C ASP A 115 16.81 -2.84 7.54
N THR A 116 16.32 -2.33 6.40
CA THR A 116 16.49 -0.92 6.02
C THR A 116 15.75 0.01 6.97
N MET A 117 14.58 -0.41 7.47
CA MET A 117 13.73 0.40 8.34
C MET A 117 14.16 0.34 9.81
N VAL A 118 14.62 -0.82 10.31
CA VAL A 118 15.09 -0.96 11.70
C VAL A 118 16.49 -0.34 11.91
N ASN A 119 17.30 -0.23 10.86
CA ASN A 119 18.60 0.41 10.95
C ASN A 119 18.48 1.94 10.88
N ASP A 120 18.93 2.64 11.92
CA ASP A 120 18.80 4.10 12.03
C ASP A 120 19.44 4.88 10.89
N SER A 121 20.66 4.51 10.48
CA SER A 121 21.37 5.21 9.40
C SER A 121 20.69 4.97 8.06
N SER A 122 20.30 3.73 7.77
CA SER A 122 19.59 3.38 6.54
C SER A 122 18.23 4.06 6.46
N ARG A 123 17.48 4.08 7.57
CA ARG A 123 16.18 4.75 7.67
C ARG A 123 16.29 6.26 7.45
N TYR A 124 17.27 6.90 8.09
CA TYR A 124 17.53 8.33 7.90
C TYR A 124 17.88 8.66 6.44
N ASN A 125 18.71 7.83 5.80
CA ASN A 125 19.04 8.00 4.38
C ASN A 125 17.81 7.79 3.47
N ALA A 126 16.95 6.81 3.79
CA ALA A 126 15.70 6.60 3.07
C ALA A 126 14.79 7.84 3.19
N GLN A 127 14.61 8.38 4.39
CA GLN A 127 13.83 9.60 4.62
C GLN A 127 14.36 10.80 3.82
N ASN A 128 15.67 11.08 3.90
CA ASN A 128 16.31 12.14 3.12
C ASN A 128 16.09 11.96 1.61
N THR A 129 16.14 10.72 1.12
CA THR A 129 15.90 10.41 -0.29
C THR A 129 14.45 10.71 -0.67
N PHE A 130 13.47 10.30 0.15
CA PHE A 130 12.06 10.62 -0.10
C PHE A 130 11.80 12.12 -0.11
N ASP A 131 12.31 12.86 0.88
CA ASP A 131 12.10 14.31 0.97
C ASP A 131 12.68 15.04 -0.26
N GLU A 132 13.87 14.65 -0.72
CA GLU A 132 14.47 15.23 -1.91
C GLU A 132 13.73 14.86 -3.19
N LEU A 133 13.30 13.60 -3.35
CA LEU A 133 12.50 13.16 -4.51
C LEU A 133 11.18 13.94 -4.61
N LEU A 134 10.48 14.11 -3.48
CA LEU A 134 9.23 14.86 -3.43
C LEU A 134 9.45 16.36 -3.71
N ARG A 135 10.54 16.95 -3.20
CA ARG A 135 10.95 18.32 -3.50
C ARG A 135 11.22 18.54 -4.99
N LEU A 136 11.82 17.55 -5.66
CA LEU A 136 12.06 17.56 -7.11
C LEU A 136 10.80 17.26 -7.93
N GLY A 137 9.68 16.94 -7.29
CA GLY A 137 8.40 16.59 -7.93
C GLY A 137 8.39 15.24 -8.64
N VAL A 138 9.30 14.35 -8.24
CA VAL A 138 9.31 12.96 -8.66
C VAL A 138 8.24 12.19 -7.88
N ILE A 139 7.53 11.26 -8.54
CA ILE A 139 6.67 10.29 -7.85
C ILE A 139 7.52 9.05 -7.52
N PRO A 140 7.82 8.77 -6.24
CA PRO A 140 8.52 7.56 -5.85
C PRO A 140 7.61 6.34 -6.00
N ILE A 141 8.14 5.28 -6.60
CA ILE A 141 7.50 3.97 -6.71
C ILE A 141 8.25 3.02 -5.79
N VAL A 142 7.61 2.73 -4.66
CA VAL A 142 8.15 1.93 -3.57
C VAL A 142 7.69 0.48 -3.71
N ASN A 143 8.61 -0.45 -3.51
CA ASN A 143 8.29 -1.87 -3.34
C ASN A 143 9.29 -2.49 -2.34
N GLU A 144 8.97 -3.68 -1.84
CA GLU A 144 9.93 -4.46 -1.07
C GLU A 144 11.10 -4.91 -1.95
N ASN A 145 12.31 -4.92 -1.39
CA ASN A 145 13.47 -5.52 -2.04
C ASN A 145 13.46 -7.04 -1.86
N ASP A 146 12.54 -7.71 -2.55
CA ASP A 146 12.35 -9.17 -2.49
C ASP A 146 13.66 -9.96 -2.66
N THR A 147 14.61 -9.45 -3.46
CA THR A 147 15.88 -10.13 -3.78
C THR A 147 16.75 -10.40 -2.55
N VAL A 148 16.69 -9.50 -1.56
CA VAL A 148 17.51 -9.57 -0.34
C VAL A 148 16.65 -9.64 0.93
N SER A 149 15.33 -9.64 0.79
CA SER A 149 14.44 -9.72 1.94
C SER A 149 14.48 -11.10 2.59
N THR A 150 14.59 -11.11 3.92
CA THR A 150 14.57 -12.30 4.77
C THR A 150 13.20 -12.56 5.37
N SER A 151 12.26 -11.63 5.17
CA SER A 151 10.93 -11.56 5.79
C SER A 151 9.97 -12.69 5.43
N GLU A 152 10.38 -13.54 4.49
CA GLU A 152 9.57 -14.64 3.97
C GLU A 152 10.13 -16.02 4.31
N ILE A 153 11.21 -16.04 5.10
CA ILE A 153 11.69 -17.26 5.73
C ILE A 153 10.65 -17.64 6.80
N PRO A 154 10.13 -18.87 6.86
CA PRO A 154 9.02 -19.28 7.74
C PRO A 154 9.20 -19.01 9.25
N TYR A 155 10.39 -18.59 9.67
CA TYR A 155 10.79 -18.30 11.05
C TYR A 155 11.14 -16.83 11.28
N VAL A 156 10.96 -15.97 10.27
CA VAL A 156 11.27 -14.53 10.30
C VAL A 156 9.99 -13.77 9.98
N ASP A 157 9.66 -12.79 10.82
CA ASP A 157 8.39 -12.07 10.81
C ASP A 157 8.04 -11.50 9.43
N SER A 158 6.78 -11.67 9.02
CA SER A 158 6.30 -11.34 7.67
C SER A 158 6.24 -9.83 7.42
N PHE A 159 7.33 -9.25 6.92
CA PHE A 159 7.38 -7.94 6.25
C PHE A 159 6.77 -7.98 4.82
N GLY A 160 6.49 -9.18 4.30
CA GLY A 160 6.03 -9.48 2.94
C GLY A 160 4.63 -8.99 2.51
N ASP A 161 4.06 -8.00 3.19
CA ASP A 161 2.81 -7.35 2.77
C ASP A 161 3.01 -5.86 2.55
N ASN A 162 2.75 -5.43 1.32
CA ASN A 162 2.84 -4.03 0.93
C ASN A 162 1.81 -3.15 1.66
N ASP A 163 0.76 -3.71 2.29
CA ASP A 163 -0.12 -2.97 3.20
C ASP A 163 0.71 -2.39 4.36
N ARG A 164 1.51 -3.21 5.04
CA ARG A 164 2.38 -2.79 6.16
C ARG A 164 3.52 -1.88 5.69
N LEU A 165 4.17 -2.22 4.57
CA LEU A 165 5.19 -1.36 3.97
C LEU A 165 4.64 0.04 3.69
N SER A 166 3.42 0.14 3.17
CA SER A 166 2.83 1.44 2.85
C SER A 166 2.55 2.31 4.07
N ALA A 167 2.15 1.70 5.19
CA ALA A 167 1.98 2.42 6.46
C ALA A 167 3.33 2.85 7.06
N ILE A 168 4.36 2.02 6.95
CA ILE A 168 5.73 2.38 7.36
C ILE A 168 6.25 3.55 6.52
N VAL A 169 6.04 3.52 5.20
CA VAL A 169 6.41 4.63 4.30
C VAL A 169 5.64 5.89 4.69
N ALA A 170 4.34 5.79 4.95
CA ALA A 170 3.51 6.91 5.39
C ALA A 170 4.05 7.54 6.68
N ALA A 171 4.38 6.72 7.69
CA ALA A 171 4.98 7.18 8.93
C ALA A 171 6.37 7.80 8.72
N LEU A 172 7.22 7.19 7.89
CA LEU A 172 8.58 7.65 7.62
C LEU A 172 8.61 9.05 7.00
N ILE A 173 7.71 9.33 6.07
CA ILE A 173 7.68 10.59 5.31
C ILE A 173 6.72 11.62 5.90
N GLY A 174 6.06 11.32 7.03
CA GLY A 174 5.02 12.18 7.61
C GLY A 174 3.88 12.44 6.62
N ALA A 175 3.33 11.38 6.03
CA ALA A 175 2.20 11.51 5.10
C ALA A 175 0.93 11.94 5.84
N ASP A 176 0.07 12.69 5.15
CA ASP A 176 -1.22 13.12 5.73
C ASP A 176 -2.31 12.06 5.52
N LEU A 177 -2.17 11.21 4.49
CA LEU A 177 -3.15 10.23 4.04
C LEU A 177 -2.48 8.99 3.42
N LEU A 178 -2.92 7.80 3.83
CA LEU A 178 -2.66 6.52 3.18
C LEU A 178 -3.93 5.97 2.52
N ILE A 179 -3.90 5.66 1.22
CA ILE A 179 -5.01 5.00 0.51
C ILE A 179 -4.59 3.58 0.15
N LEU A 180 -5.24 2.57 0.76
CA LEU A 180 -5.09 1.16 0.39
C LEU A 180 -6.16 0.77 -0.63
N LEU A 181 -5.75 0.56 -1.87
CA LEU A 181 -6.60 -0.03 -2.90
C LEU A 181 -6.57 -1.56 -2.80
N SER A 182 -7.73 -2.16 -2.52
CA SER A 182 -7.92 -3.60 -2.34
C SER A 182 -9.00 -4.16 -3.26
N ASP A 183 -9.16 -5.48 -3.26
CA ASP A 183 -10.26 -6.24 -3.83
C ASP A 183 -11.55 -6.25 -2.96
N ILE A 184 -11.62 -5.40 -1.95
CA ILE A 184 -12.77 -5.25 -1.05
C ILE A 184 -13.20 -3.79 -0.98
N ASP A 185 -14.47 -3.56 -0.70
CA ASP A 185 -15.03 -2.21 -0.60
C ASP A 185 -14.55 -1.44 0.63
N GLY A 186 -14.14 -2.15 1.68
CA GLY A 186 -13.72 -1.57 2.95
C GLY A 186 -13.89 -2.56 4.10
N LEU A 187 -14.01 -2.04 5.32
CA LEU A 187 -14.23 -2.80 6.54
C LEU A 187 -15.72 -3.09 6.73
N TYR A 188 -16.03 -4.31 7.17
CA TYR A 188 -17.36 -4.75 7.56
C TYR A 188 -17.34 -5.21 9.02
N THR A 189 -18.50 -5.22 9.67
CA THR A 189 -18.65 -5.72 11.05
C THR A 189 -18.43 -7.23 11.19
N ASP A 190 -18.44 -7.97 10.07
CA ASP A 190 -18.10 -9.39 9.96
C ASP A 190 -17.78 -9.71 8.49
N ASP A 191 -17.35 -10.93 8.15
CA ASP A 191 -17.10 -11.36 6.76
C ASP A 191 -18.42 -11.38 5.96
N PRO A 192 -18.63 -10.44 5.01
CA PRO A 192 -19.89 -10.34 4.27
C PRO A 192 -20.12 -11.52 3.32
N ARG A 193 -19.10 -12.33 3.03
CA ARG A 193 -19.21 -13.55 2.22
C ARG A 193 -19.85 -14.70 3.01
N ARG A 194 -19.80 -14.64 4.34
CA ARG A 194 -20.26 -15.69 5.25
C ARG A 194 -21.45 -15.26 6.10
N ASN A 195 -21.54 -13.97 6.41
CA ASN A 195 -22.59 -13.39 7.23
C ASN A 195 -23.36 -12.31 6.45
N SER A 196 -24.61 -12.60 6.08
CA SER A 196 -25.48 -11.65 5.40
C SER A 196 -25.92 -10.47 6.28
N GLY A 197 -25.73 -10.56 7.59
CA GLY A 197 -25.92 -9.46 8.55
C GLY A 197 -24.71 -8.54 8.69
N ALA A 198 -23.59 -8.81 7.99
CA ALA A 198 -22.42 -7.95 8.00
C ALA A 198 -22.77 -6.57 7.43
N SER A 199 -22.46 -5.53 8.19
CA SER A 199 -22.73 -4.14 7.81
C SER A 199 -21.43 -3.40 7.50
N PHE A 200 -21.49 -2.51 6.50
CA PHE A 200 -20.33 -1.74 6.06
C PHE A 200 -19.98 -0.63 7.06
N ILE A 201 -18.71 -0.55 7.43
CA ILE A 201 -18.17 0.47 8.34
C ILE A 201 -17.58 1.59 7.49
N ARG A 202 -18.20 2.77 7.49
CA ARG A 202 -17.76 3.93 6.69
C ARG A 202 -16.62 4.71 7.31
N LEU A 203 -16.61 4.77 8.65
CA LEU A 203 -15.72 5.60 9.44
C LEU A 203 -15.30 4.83 10.70
N VAL A 204 -14.01 4.86 10.99
CA VAL A 204 -13.38 4.33 12.20
C VAL A 204 -12.62 5.49 12.85
N PRO A 205 -13.19 6.10 13.91
CA PRO A 205 -12.52 7.23 14.59
C PRO A 205 -11.23 6.82 15.31
N GLU A 206 -11.17 5.59 15.81
CA GLU A 206 -10.03 5.04 16.54
C GLU A 206 -10.00 3.52 16.35
N ILE A 207 -8.78 2.96 16.25
CA ILE A 207 -8.59 1.52 16.11
C ILE A 207 -8.48 0.90 17.49
N THR A 208 -9.55 0.20 17.89
CA THR A 208 -9.60 -0.47 19.19
C THR A 208 -9.04 -1.90 19.13
N PRO A 209 -8.59 -2.47 20.27
CA PRO A 209 -8.16 -3.88 20.32
C PRO A 209 -9.22 -4.85 19.80
N GLN A 210 -10.51 -4.58 20.06
CA GLN A 210 -11.63 -5.39 19.58
C GLN A 210 -11.73 -5.38 18.05
N LEU A 211 -11.43 -4.24 17.41
CA LEU A 211 -11.41 -4.11 15.96
C LEU A 211 -10.27 -4.95 15.36
N LEU A 212 -9.08 -4.93 15.98
CA LEU A 212 -7.95 -5.77 15.59
C LEU A 212 -8.28 -7.27 15.73
N GLU A 213 -8.90 -7.68 16.84
CA GLU A 213 -9.35 -9.06 17.06
C GLU A 213 -10.38 -9.51 16.01
N MET A 214 -11.33 -8.65 15.65
CA MET A 214 -12.30 -8.90 14.58
C MET A 214 -11.62 -9.18 13.23
N GLY A 215 -10.56 -8.43 12.90
CA GLY A 215 -9.77 -8.65 11.68
C GLY A 215 -9.00 -9.97 11.68
N LYS A 216 -8.59 -10.46 12.86
CA LYS A 216 -7.93 -11.78 13.02
C LYS A 216 -8.92 -12.93 12.92
N ALA A 217 -10.10 -12.80 13.54
CA ALA A 217 -11.12 -13.84 13.55
C ALA A 217 -11.75 -14.09 12.16
N THR A 218 -11.83 -13.05 11.33
CA THR A 218 -12.37 -13.12 9.95
C THR A 218 -11.34 -13.57 8.91
N ALA A 219 -10.10 -13.86 9.32
CA ALA A 219 -9.06 -14.42 8.43
C ALA A 219 -9.38 -15.89 8.07
N GLY A 220 -10.40 -16.09 7.23
CA GLY A 220 -10.76 -17.37 6.65
C GLY A 220 -9.73 -17.86 5.63
N SER A 221 -9.55 -19.17 5.61
CA SER A 221 -8.60 -19.98 4.85
C SER A 221 -8.35 -19.59 3.38
N SER A 222 -7.06 -19.57 3.04
CA SER A 222 -6.44 -19.75 1.71
C SER A 222 -6.42 -18.55 0.74
N VAL A 223 -5.18 -18.22 0.36
CA VAL A 223 -4.76 -17.45 -0.83
C VAL A 223 -4.69 -15.91 -0.71
N GLY A 224 -3.84 -15.41 0.20
CA GLY A 224 -3.29 -14.04 0.09
C GLY A 224 -2.50 -13.58 1.31
N THR A 225 -1.24 -13.13 1.12
CA THR A 225 -0.58 -12.21 2.05
C THR A 225 -1.25 -10.85 1.84
N GLY A 226 -2.10 -10.39 2.78
CA GLY A 226 -2.97 -9.21 2.57
C GLY A 226 -4.39 -9.26 3.16
N GLY A 227 -4.63 -10.04 4.21
CA GLY A 227 -5.97 -10.17 4.83
C GLY A 227 -6.43 -8.90 5.58
N MET A 228 -7.66 -8.91 6.09
CA MET A 228 -8.20 -7.78 6.86
C MET A 228 -7.33 -7.45 8.09
N SER A 229 -6.78 -8.46 8.76
CA SER A 229 -5.81 -8.24 9.85
C SER A 229 -4.63 -7.37 9.43
N ALA A 230 -4.02 -7.59 8.26
CA ALA A 230 -2.87 -6.80 7.82
C ALA A 230 -3.25 -5.36 7.47
N LYS A 231 -4.45 -5.15 6.93
CA LYS A 231 -5.00 -3.81 6.67
C LYS A 231 -5.27 -3.03 7.94
N LEU A 232 -5.77 -3.71 8.99
CA LEU A 232 -6.00 -3.07 10.28
C LEU A 232 -4.70 -2.76 11.02
N GLU A 233 -3.68 -3.60 10.90
CA GLU A 233 -2.33 -3.29 11.39
C GLU A 233 -1.72 -2.09 10.64
N ALA A 234 -1.85 -2.05 9.31
CA ALA A 234 -1.44 -0.90 8.52
C ALA A 234 -2.20 0.37 8.92
N ALA A 235 -3.50 0.25 9.18
CA ALA A 235 -4.32 1.36 9.66
C ALA A 235 -3.82 1.86 11.02
N ARG A 236 -3.50 0.97 11.96
CA ARG A 236 -2.93 1.34 13.27
C ARG A 236 -1.63 2.13 13.13
N ILE A 237 -0.67 1.64 12.35
CA ILE A 237 0.60 2.34 12.10
C ILE A 237 0.35 3.72 11.49
N ALA A 238 -0.52 3.81 10.47
CA ALA A 238 -0.83 5.06 9.79
C ALA A 238 -1.49 6.06 10.74
N THR A 239 -2.55 5.66 11.46
CA THR A 239 -3.30 6.55 12.34
C THR A 239 -2.48 6.99 13.55
N ASP A 240 -1.70 6.09 14.15
CA ASP A 240 -0.86 6.39 15.31
C ASP A 240 0.28 7.36 14.93
N SER A 241 0.78 7.27 13.69
CA SER A 241 1.77 8.21 13.14
C SER A 241 1.18 9.55 12.65
N GLY A 242 -0.15 9.71 12.72
CA GLY A 242 -0.85 10.95 12.38
C GLY A 242 -1.39 11.05 10.95
N ALA A 243 -1.33 9.97 10.17
CA ALA A 243 -1.94 9.90 8.84
C ALA A 243 -3.38 9.36 8.93
N ASP A 244 -4.31 9.97 8.20
CA ASP A 244 -5.60 9.30 7.95
C ASP A 244 -5.34 8.09 7.04
N MET A 245 -6.21 7.08 7.10
CA MET A 245 -6.13 5.96 6.17
C MET A 245 -7.49 5.65 5.53
N VAL A 246 -7.51 5.31 4.25
CA VAL A 246 -8.71 4.84 3.56
C VAL A 246 -8.46 3.46 2.96
N ILE A 247 -9.34 2.50 3.26
CA ILE A 247 -9.44 1.23 2.52
C ILE A 247 -10.57 1.38 1.50
N ALA A 248 -10.27 1.16 0.22
CA ALA A 248 -11.28 1.24 -0.85
C ALA A 248 -11.05 0.19 -1.93
N ASN A 249 -12.10 -0.08 -2.70
CA ASN A 249 -12.05 -1.01 -3.82
C ASN A 249 -11.24 -0.42 -4.99
N GLY A 250 -10.17 -1.11 -5.38
CA GLY A 250 -9.25 -0.76 -6.47
C GLY A 250 -9.67 -1.22 -7.87
N ASP A 251 -10.90 -1.70 -8.05
CA ASP A 251 -11.40 -2.09 -9.38
C ASP A 251 -11.46 -0.90 -10.34
N GLN A 252 -11.85 0.27 -9.81
CA GLN A 252 -11.78 1.55 -10.50
C GLN A 252 -10.83 2.46 -9.73
N VAL A 253 -9.58 2.55 -10.22
CA VAL A 253 -8.52 3.33 -9.56
C VAL A 253 -8.84 4.83 -9.50
N GLU A 254 -9.76 5.31 -10.33
CA GLU A 254 -10.32 6.66 -10.27
C GLU A 254 -11.02 6.95 -8.92
N VAL A 255 -11.35 5.94 -8.11
CA VAL A 255 -11.85 6.09 -6.73
C VAL A 255 -10.92 6.95 -5.86
N ILE A 256 -9.63 7.01 -6.18
CA ILE A 256 -8.68 7.91 -5.51
C ILE A 256 -9.16 9.36 -5.60
N MET A 257 -9.64 9.81 -6.77
CA MET A 257 -10.13 11.17 -6.97
C MET A 257 -11.42 11.41 -6.16
N ASP A 258 -12.31 10.43 -6.10
CA ASP A 258 -13.52 10.48 -5.26
C ASP A 258 -13.15 10.64 -3.77
N ILE A 259 -12.19 9.86 -3.29
CA ILE A 259 -11.69 9.93 -1.90
C ILE A 259 -11.09 11.32 -1.63
N MET A 260 -10.24 11.81 -2.53
CA MET A 260 -9.62 13.14 -2.41
C MET A 260 -10.65 14.27 -2.47
N ALA A 261 -11.75 14.09 -3.19
CA ALA A 261 -12.88 15.02 -3.21
C ALA A 261 -13.78 14.91 -1.97
N GLY A 262 -13.50 14.00 -1.04
CA GLY A 262 -14.28 13.77 0.18
C GLY A 262 -15.60 13.03 -0.04
N VAL A 263 -15.72 12.28 -1.14
CA VAL A 263 -16.87 11.41 -1.41
C VAL A 263 -16.84 10.22 -0.44
N ASP A 264 -18.02 9.73 -0.04
CA ASP A 264 -18.16 8.55 0.82
C ASP A 264 -17.84 7.26 0.04
N LYS A 265 -16.53 7.01 -0.10
CA LYS A 265 -15.95 5.80 -0.69
C LYS A 265 -15.04 5.13 0.33
N GLY A 266 -15.18 3.82 0.45
CA GLY A 266 -14.34 3.03 1.34
C GLY A 266 -14.60 3.28 2.82
N THR A 267 -13.74 2.71 3.66
CA THR A 267 -13.70 2.99 5.10
C THR A 267 -12.60 4.00 5.38
N LEU A 268 -12.96 5.13 6.00
CA LEU A 268 -12.01 6.12 6.50
C LEU A 268 -11.63 5.79 7.96
N PHE A 269 -10.34 5.74 8.24
CA PHE A 269 -9.73 5.64 9.56
C PHE A 269 -9.12 6.99 9.88
N LEU A 270 -9.53 7.61 10.98
CA LEU A 270 -9.04 8.93 11.36
C LEU A 270 -7.69 8.83 12.05
N ALA A 271 -6.81 9.76 11.72
CA ALA A 271 -5.55 9.97 12.41
C ALA A 271 -5.83 10.18 13.90
N HIS A 272 -5.10 9.43 14.73
CA HIS A 272 -5.09 9.58 16.17
C HIS A 272 -3.62 9.65 16.61
N PRO A 273 -2.97 10.83 16.46
CA PRO A 273 -1.55 10.97 16.77
C PRO A 273 -1.29 10.53 18.20
N ASN A 274 -0.62 9.40 18.35
CA ASN A 274 -0.28 8.86 19.65
C ASN A 274 1.13 9.35 20.00
N LEU A 275 1.24 10.22 21.01
CA LEU A 275 2.52 10.82 21.42
C LEU A 275 3.53 9.77 21.92
N ASP A 276 3.04 8.61 22.35
CA ASP A 276 3.84 7.47 22.79
C ASP A 276 4.11 6.47 21.66
N PHE A 277 3.59 6.70 20.44
CA PHE A 277 3.87 5.83 19.30
C PHE A 277 5.30 6.05 18.81
N ASP A 278 6.14 5.08 19.15
CA ASP A 278 7.45 4.94 18.57
C ASP A 278 7.41 3.87 17.47
N LEU A 279 7.53 4.31 16.22
CA LEU A 279 7.65 3.43 15.07
C LEU A 279 8.76 2.39 15.29
N MET A 280 9.84 2.75 15.99
CA MET A 280 10.94 1.84 16.30
C MET A 280 10.55 0.79 17.33
N HIS A 281 9.86 1.18 18.39
CA HIS A 281 9.32 0.22 19.34
C HIS A 281 8.40 -0.77 18.64
N TYR A 282 7.53 -0.28 17.75
CA TYR A 282 6.64 -1.13 16.97
C TYR A 282 7.42 -2.07 16.03
N LEU A 283 8.37 -1.55 15.24
CA LEU A 283 9.19 -2.33 14.31
C LEU A 283 10.09 -3.37 15.00
N ASN A 284 10.44 -3.17 16.26
CA ASN A 284 11.34 -4.07 17.01
C ASN A 284 10.62 -5.04 17.97
N ASN A 285 9.41 -4.70 18.47
CA ASN A 285 8.75 -5.46 19.54
C ASN A 285 7.34 -5.94 19.20
N GLU A 286 6.61 -5.21 18.35
CA GLU A 286 5.26 -5.58 17.89
C GLU A 286 5.29 -6.08 16.43
N TYR A 287 6.50 -6.30 15.91
CA TYR A 287 6.76 -6.76 14.55
C TYR A 287 7.08 -8.22 14.46
#